data_AF-A0A830E2D2-F1
#
_entry.id   AF-A0A830E2D2-F1
#
_cell.length_a   1.000
_cell.length_b   1.000
_cell.length_c   1.000
_cell.angle_alpha   90.00
_cell.angle_beta   90.00
_cell.angle_gamma   90.00
#
_symmetry.space_group_name_H-M   'P 1'
#
loop_
_entity.id
_entity.type
_entity.pdbx_description
1 polymer ?
#
loop_
_entity_poly.entity_id
_entity_poly.type
_entity_poly.pdbx_seq_one_letter_code
_entity_poly.pdbx_strand_id
1 'polypeptide(L)'
;MNMNQQSISQEARDYVKSAADIVRIVIHREQAYDILDELANNPKLETLVDALSKISRLVTKTLNDLNDLKNKVNRDDCRNVITNVMNGLQWWFRIQDELYNYLKNVKDMHIEIKRFAAYALAPDNNVVKIKECEESIRKSIG
;
A
#
# COMPACT_ATOMS: atom_id res chain seq x y z
N MET A 1 28.66 -22.07 -9.73
CA MET A 1 27.37 -21.36 -9.88
C MET A 1 27.05 -20.69 -8.56
N ASN A 2 26.83 -19.37 -8.58
CA ASN A 2 26.83 -18.48 -7.41
C ASN A 2 25.55 -18.58 -6.57
N MET A 3 25.67 -19.01 -5.31
CA MET A 3 24.58 -18.98 -4.32
C MET A 3 24.18 -17.56 -3.86
N ASN A 4 24.96 -16.52 -4.18
CA ASN A 4 24.70 -15.15 -3.74
C ASN A 4 23.74 -14.33 -4.62
N GLN A 5 23.39 -14.82 -5.82
CA GLN A 5 22.54 -14.06 -6.74
C GLN A 5 21.04 -14.41 -6.60
N GLN A 6 20.72 -15.58 -6.04
CA GLN A 6 19.34 -16.02 -5.81
C GLN A 6 18.72 -15.41 -4.55
N SER A 7 19.46 -15.29 -3.44
CA SER A 7 18.95 -14.75 -2.17
C SER A 7 18.58 -13.27 -2.26
N ILE A 8 19.44 -12.45 -2.88
CA ILE A 8 19.20 -11.01 -3.10
C ILE A 8 17.91 -10.78 -3.91
N SER A 9 17.60 -11.67 -4.87
CA SER A 9 16.41 -11.55 -5.72
C SER A 9 15.09 -11.88 -5.01
N GLN A 10 15.16 -12.64 -3.91
CA GLN A 10 13.99 -13.03 -3.13
C GLN A 10 13.68 -11.96 -2.08
N GLU A 11 14.68 -11.51 -1.31
CA GLU A 11 14.53 -10.42 -0.34
C GLU A 11 14.05 -9.12 -1.02
N ALA A 12 14.60 -8.80 -2.20
CA ALA A 12 14.14 -7.70 -3.05
C ALA A 12 12.66 -7.79 -3.45
N ARG A 13 12.20 -9.00 -3.81
CA ARG A 13 10.77 -9.21 -4.12
C ARG A 13 9.92 -8.98 -2.88
N ASP A 14 10.42 -9.39 -1.72
CA ASP A 14 9.67 -9.31 -0.48
C ASP A 14 9.44 -7.85 -0.05
N TYR A 15 10.44 -6.96 -0.16
CA TYR A 15 10.26 -5.55 0.19
C TYR A 15 9.33 -4.79 -0.75
N VAL A 16 9.55 -4.92 -2.07
CA VAL A 16 8.72 -4.25 -3.08
C VAL A 16 7.28 -4.72 -3.01
N LYS A 17 7.06 -6.03 -2.88
CA LYS A 17 5.71 -6.58 -2.79
C LYS A 17 5.02 -6.18 -1.49
N SER A 18 5.72 -6.25 -0.35
CA SER A 18 5.14 -5.91 0.96
C SER A 18 4.70 -4.45 1.01
N ALA A 19 5.55 -3.53 0.51
CA ALA A 19 5.18 -2.13 0.42
C ALA A 19 4.01 -1.93 -0.56
N ALA A 20 4.06 -2.56 -1.74
CA ALA A 20 3.00 -2.44 -2.74
C ALA A 20 1.65 -2.96 -2.22
N ASP A 21 1.63 -4.04 -1.44
CA ASP A 21 0.40 -4.59 -0.85
C ASP A 21 -0.29 -3.59 0.10
N ILE A 22 0.49 -2.83 0.89
CA ILE A 22 -0.04 -1.76 1.73
C ILE A 22 -0.52 -0.58 0.88
N VAL A 23 0.33 -0.10 -0.02
CA VAL A 23 0.05 1.09 -0.83
C VAL A 23 -1.14 0.87 -1.75
N ARG A 24 -1.35 -0.35 -2.25
CA ARG A 24 -2.52 -0.72 -3.04
C ARG A 24 -3.83 -0.38 -2.36
N ILE A 25 -3.96 -0.72 -1.08
CA ILE A 25 -5.18 -0.44 -0.32
C ILE A 25 -5.44 1.07 -0.24
N VAL A 26 -4.37 1.82 0.05
CA VAL A 26 -4.42 3.28 0.24
C VAL A 26 -4.77 3.98 -1.06
N ILE A 27 -4.03 3.70 -2.14
CA ILE A 27 -4.19 4.36 -3.43
C ILE A 27 -5.57 4.09 -4.03
N HIS A 28 -6.08 2.87 -3.94
CA HIS A 28 -7.41 2.54 -4.46
C HIS A 28 -8.54 3.17 -3.64
N ARG A 29 -8.37 3.28 -2.32
CA ARG A 29 -9.38 3.90 -1.45
C ARG A 29 -9.42 5.42 -1.64
N GLU A 30 -8.25 6.03 -1.66
CA GLU A 30 -8.09 7.49 -1.73
C GLU A 30 -8.10 8.03 -3.17
N GLN A 31 -8.13 7.14 -4.17
CA GLN A 31 -8.05 7.45 -5.60
C GLN A 31 -6.79 8.23 -6.00
N ALA A 32 -5.69 8.01 -5.28
CA ALA A 32 -4.44 8.77 -5.41
C ALA A 32 -3.46 8.16 -6.43
N TYR A 33 -3.97 7.65 -7.56
CA TYR A 33 -3.18 6.94 -8.58
C TYR A 33 -2.07 7.82 -9.18
N ASP A 34 -2.29 9.12 -9.20
CA ASP A 34 -1.37 10.16 -9.67
C ASP A 34 -0.01 10.11 -8.97
N ILE A 35 0.03 9.74 -7.69
CA ILE A 35 1.28 9.59 -6.94
C ILE A 35 2.16 8.49 -7.56
N LEU A 36 1.56 7.36 -7.92
CA LEU A 36 2.27 6.23 -8.52
C LEU A 36 2.65 6.51 -9.97
N ASP A 37 1.79 7.21 -10.72
CA ASP A 37 2.06 7.62 -12.09
C ASP A 37 3.23 8.61 -12.16
N GLU A 38 3.26 9.62 -11.29
CA GLU A 38 4.37 10.56 -11.18
C GLU A 38 5.69 9.81 -10.89
N LEU A 39 5.66 8.92 -9.89
CA LEU A 39 6.82 8.13 -9.50
C LEU A 39 7.32 7.19 -10.61
N ALA A 40 6.41 6.53 -11.32
CA ALA A 40 6.78 5.59 -12.39
C ALA A 40 7.35 6.31 -13.62
N ASN A 41 6.86 7.52 -13.91
CA ASN A 41 7.33 8.35 -15.03
C ASN A 41 8.63 9.09 -14.72
N ASN A 42 8.89 9.40 -13.46
CA ASN A 42 10.11 10.05 -13.00
C ASN A 42 10.76 9.28 -11.83
N PRO A 43 11.35 8.10 -12.09
CA PRO A 43 11.84 7.20 -11.03
C PRO A 43 13.20 7.64 -10.48
N LYS A 44 13.21 8.81 -9.84
CA LYS A 44 14.36 9.41 -9.14
C LYS A 44 14.20 9.28 -7.62
N LEU A 45 15.30 9.37 -6.90
CA LEU A 45 15.30 9.24 -5.45
C LEU A 45 14.46 10.35 -4.78
N GLU A 46 14.53 11.58 -5.29
CA GLU A 46 13.76 12.71 -4.76
C GLU A 46 12.25 12.49 -4.95
N THR A 47 11.85 11.98 -6.12
CA THR A 47 10.45 11.65 -6.42
C THR A 47 9.95 10.47 -5.59
N LEU A 48 10.81 9.48 -5.30
CA LEU A 48 10.49 8.39 -4.38
C LEU A 48 10.23 8.94 -2.96
N VAL A 49 11.09 9.80 -2.44
CA VAL A 49 10.94 10.38 -1.09
C VAL A 49 9.64 11.20 -1.00
N ASP A 50 9.35 12.02 -2.00
CA ASP A 50 8.10 12.78 -2.06
C ASP A 50 6.86 11.87 -2.12
N ALA A 51 6.89 10.83 -2.97
CA ALA A 51 5.82 9.84 -3.07
C ALA A 51 5.59 9.10 -1.74
N LEU A 52 6.65 8.64 -1.06
CA LEU A 52 6.56 7.96 0.24
C LEU A 52 6.00 8.87 1.34
N SER A 53 6.33 10.16 1.31
CA SER A 53 5.77 11.17 2.22
C SER A 53 4.27 11.38 1.98
N LYS A 54 3.86 11.55 0.71
CA LYS A 54 2.44 11.66 0.32
C LYS A 54 1.66 10.41 0.73
N ILE A 55 2.19 9.21 0.45
CA ILE A 55 1.60 7.92 0.84
C ILE A 55 1.48 7.81 2.36
N SER A 56 2.50 8.21 3.13
CA SER A 56 2.45 8.15 4.60
C SER A 56 1.31 8.98 5.18
N ARG A 57 1.02 10.14 4.59
CA ARG A 57 -0.14 10.96 4.99
C ARG A 57 -1.46 10.25 4.68
N LEU A 58 -1.56 9.63 3.52
CA LEU A 58 -2.75 8.88 3.11
C LEU A 58 -2.94 7.62 3.97
N VAL A 59 -1.88 6.91 4.35
CA VAL A 59 -1.96 5.78 5.30
C VAL A 59 -2.61 6.21 6.61
N THR A 60 -2.17 7.34 7.18
CA THR A 60 -2.75 7.88 8.43
C THR A 60 -4.22 8.24 8.24
N LYS A 61 -4.58 8.88 7.12
CA LYS A 61 -5.98 9.20 6.80
C LYS A 61 -6.83 7.92 6.68
N THR A 62 -6.39 6.97 5.88
CA THR A 62 -7.08 5.70 5.67
C THR A 62 -7.24 4.91 6.97
N LEU A 63 -6.25 4.93 7.88
CA LEU A 63 -6.36 4.33 9.20
C LEU A 63 -7.49 4.96 10.04
N ASN A 64 -7.60 6.29 10.03
CA ASN A 64 -8.68 6.99 10.74
C ASN A 64 -10.05 6.67 10.12
N ASP A 65 -10.16 6.72 8.80
CA ASP A 65 -11.41 6.42 8.08
C ASP A 65 -11.86 4.96 8.32
N LEU A 66 -10.92 4.01 8.36
CA LEU A 66 -11.20 2.61 8.72
C LEU A 66 -11.66 2.46 10.16
N ASN A 67 -11.04 3.17 11.10
CA ASN A 67 -11.43 3.12 12.49
C ASN A 67 -12.86 3.64 12.68
N ASP A 68 -13.20 4.76 12.04
CA ASP A 68 -14.55 5.31 12.05
C ASP A 68 -15.56 4.35 11.41
N LEU A 69 -15.20 3.74 10.28
CA LEU A 69 -16.03 2.75 9.61
C LEU A 69 -16.30 1.53 10.50
N LYS A 70 -15.26 1.01 11.17
CA LYS A 70 -15.34 -0.13 12.08
C LYS A 70 -16.32 0.14 13.23
N ASN A 71 -16.32 1.37 13.76
CA ASN A 71 -17.21 1.77 14.85
C ASN A 71 -18.67 1.95 14.40
N LYS A 72 -18.91 2.22 13.11
CA LYS A 72 -20.25 2.43 12.54
C LYS A 72 -20.88 1.16 11.98
N VAL A 73 -20.09 0.17 11.59
CA VAL A 73 -20.61 -1.08 11.00
C VAL A 73 -21.05 -2.06 12.09
N ASN A 74 -22.24 -2.65 11.93
CA ASN A 74 -22.81 -3.63 12.86
C ASN A 74 -22.49 -5.09 12.50
N ARG A 75 -21.89 -5.31 11.34
CA ARG A 75 -21.54 -6.64 10.82
C ARG A 75 -20.14 -7.06 11.28
N ASP A 76 -20.04 -8.23 11.91
CA ASP A 76 -18.77 -8.73 12.45
C ASP A 76 -17.76 -9.12 11.37
N ASP A 77 -18.22 -9.66 10.24
CA ASP A 77 -17.34 -9.97 9.11
C ASP A 77 -16.67 -8.71 8.55
N CYS A 78 -17.41 -7.59 8.46
CA CYS A 78 -16.87 -6.29 8.11
C CYS A 78 -15.84 -5.79 9.14
N ARG A 79 -16.14 -5.88 10.43
CA ARG A 79 -15.20 -5.48 11.49
C ARG A 79 -13.90 -6.28 11.41
N ASN A 80 -13.97 -7.57 11.10
CA ASN A 80 -12.80 -8.44 10.94
C ASN A 80 -11.95 -8.05 9.73
N VAL A 81 -12.56 -7.83 8.56
CA VAL A 81 -11.86 -7.34 7.36
C VAL A 81 -11.16 -6.02 7.63
N ILE A 82 -11.88 -5.05 8.21
CA ILE A 82 -11.32 -3.73 8.53
C ILE A 82 -10.15 -3.85 9.51
N THR A 83 -10.30 -4.64 10.58
CA THR A 83 -9.24 -4.85 11.57
C THR A 83 -7.99 -5.45 10.93
N ASN A 84 -8.14 -6.45 10.07
CA ASN A 84 -7.01 -7.08 9.39
C ASN A 84 -6.26 -6.08 8.49
N VAL A 85 -7.00 -5.24 7.76
CA VAL A 85 -6.40 -4.20 6.92
C VAL A 85 -5.68 -3.14 7.76
N MET A 86 -6.31 -2.68 8.85
CA MET A 86 -5.69 -1.72 9.77
C MET A 86 -4.38 -2.25 10.36
N ASN A 87 -4.35 -3.53 10.77
CA ASN A 87 -3.14 -4.17 11.28
C ASN A 87 -2.02 -4.15 10.24
N GLY A 88 -2.33 -4.38 8.96
CA GLY A 88 -1.36 -4.26 7.87
C GLY A 88 -0.84 -2.83 7.69
N LEU A 89 -1.73 -1.84 7.67
CA LEU A 89 -1.38 -0.43 7.51
C LEU A 89 -0.48 0.10 8.64
N GLN A 90 -0.64 -0.41 9.86
CA GLN A 90 0.21 -0.03 11.00
C GLN A 90 1.68 -0.38 10.81
N TRP A 91 2.00 -1.37 9.98
CA TRP A 91 3.38 -1.73 9.65
C TRP A 91 4.04 -0.80 8.64
N TRP A 92 3.31 0.19 8.10
CA TRP A 92 3.80 1.06 7.03
C TRP A 92 5.12 1.76 7.38
N PHE A 93 5.28 2.28 8.60
CA PHE A 93 6.53 2.95 9.01
C PHE A 93 7.77 2.07 8.80
N ARG A 94 7.68 0.79 9.17
CA ARG A 94 8.78 -0.16 9.00
C ARG A 94 8.98 -0.53 7.53
N ILE A 95 7.89 -0.87 6.84
CA ILE A 95 7.93 -1.37 5.46
C ILE A 95 8.41 -0.29 4.49
N GLN A 96 8.05 0.98 4.72
CA GLN A 96 8.54 2.08 3.89
C GLN A 96 10.04 2.30 4.05
N ASP A 97 10.59 2.11 5.26
CA ASP A 97 12.02 2.27 5.51
C ASP A 97 12.80 1.14 4.85
N GLU A 98 12.31 -0.10 4.97
CA GLU A 98 12.86 -1.27 4.26
C GLU A 98 12.85 -1.05 2.73
N LEU A 99 11.72 -0.57 2.16
CA LEU A 99 11.62 -0.24 0.74
C LEU A 99 12.61 0.87 0.33
N TYR A 100 12.68 1.96 1.09
CA TYR A 100 13.58 3.08 0.81
C TYR A 100 15.05 2.64 0.83
N ASN A 101 15.43 1.89 1.87
CA ASN A 101 16.79 1.38 2.03
C ASN A 101 17.16 0.37 0.93
N TYR A 102 16.20 -0.41 0.44
CA TYR A 102 16.41 -1.27 -0.72
C TYR A 102 16.58 -0.45 -2.01
N LEU A 103 15.63 0.43 -2.32
CA LEU A 103 15.60 1.17 -3.60
C LEU A 103 16.78 2.13 -3.76
N LYS A 104 17.25 2.78 -2.69
CA LYS A 104 18.39 3.71 -2.77
C LYS A 104 19.73 3.02 -3.12
N ASN A 105 19.82 1.71 -2.91
CA ASN A 105 21.05 0.93 -3.07
C ASN A 105 21.03 -0.04 -4.24
N VAL A 106 19.87 -0.27 -4.87
CA VAL A 106 19.75 -1.22 -5.98
C VAL A 106 20.25 -0.60 -7.30
N LYS A 107 20.98 -1.39 -8.09
CA LYS A 107 21.56 -0.95 -9.36
C LYS A 107 20.50 -0.46 -10.36
N ASP A 108 19.38 -1.18 -10.44
CA ASP A 108 18.31 -0.92 -11.40
C ASP A 108 17.06 -0.33 -10.73
N MET A 109 17.25 0.72 -9.91
CA MET A 109 16.19 1.36 -9.11
C MET A 109 14.95 1.71 -9.94
N HIS A 110 15.14 2.19 -11.18
CA HIS A 110 14.04 2.55 -12.06
C HIS A 110 13.12 1.35 -12.41
N ILE A 111 13.67 0.15 -12.56
CA ILE A 111 12.90 -1.07 -12.82
C ILE A 111 12.10 -1.44 -11.58
N GLU A 112 12.75 -1.37 -10.42
CA GLU A 112 12.15 -1.70 -9.13
C GLU A 112 11.03 -0.72 -8.74
N ILE A 113 11.20 0.57 -9.00
CA ILE A 113 10.14 1.59 -8.83
C ILE A 113 8.95 1.30 -9.74
N LYS A 114 9.19 1.00 -11.03
CA LYS A 114 8.10 0.64 -11.95
C LYS A 114 7.38 -0.64 -11.52
N ARG A 115 8.11 -1.62 -11.00
CA ARG A 115 7.55 -2.87 -10.44
C ARG A 115 6.69 -2.58 -9.21
N PHE A 116 7.19 -1.75 -8.30
CA PHE A 116 6.46 -1.28 -7.12
C PHE A 116 5.14 -0.61 -7.52
N ALA A 117 5.19 0.38 -8.43
CA ALA A 117 4.01 1.07 -8.93
C ALA A 117 3.00 0.10 -9.56
N ALA A 118 3.46 -0.81 -10.43
CA ALA A 118 2.58 -1.80 -11.06
C ALA A 118 1.88 -2.72 -10.03
N TYR A 119 2.61 -3.20 -9.02
CA TYR A 119 2.00 -4.01 -7.96
C TYR A 119 1.04 -3.22 -7.07
N ALA A 120 1.33 -1.95 -6.80
CA ALA A 120 0.48 -1.08 -6.01
C ALA A 120 -0.81 -0.67 -6.77
N LEU A 121 -0.79 -0.69 -8.11
CA LEU A 121 -1.99 -0.44 -8.93
C LEU A 121 -2.87 -1.67 -9.13
N ALA A 122 -2.36 -2.88 -8.87
CA ALA A 122 -3.14 -4.11 -9.07
C ALA A 122 -4.46 -4.09 -8.27
N PRO A 123 -5.53 -4.75 -8.75
CA PRO A 123 -6.78 -4.85 -7.99
C PRO A 123 -6.60 -5.57 -6.64
N ASP A 124 -7.38 -5.18 -5.63
CA ASP A 124 -7.34 -5.79 -4.29
C ASP A 124 -8.72 -6.20 -3.78
N ASN A 125 -8.83 -7.43 -3.27
CA ASN A 125 -10.08 -7.94 -2.71
C ASN A 125 -10.47 -7.24 -1.40
N ASN A 126 -9.51 -6.80 -0.58
CA ASN A 126 -9.82 -6.08 0.65
C ASN A 126 -10.41 -4.70 0.35
N VAL A 127 -9.94 -4.04 -0.71
CA VAL A 127 -10.53 -2.78 -1.18
C VAL A 127 -12.00 -2.97 -1.54
N VAL A 128 -12.33 -4.04 -2.29
CA VAL A 128 -13.71 -4.37 -2.66
C VAL A 128 -14.56 -4.62 -1.41
N LYS A 129 -14.09 -5.48 -0.50
CA LYS A 129 -14.81 -5.80 0.74
C LYS A 129 -15.03 -4.58 1.64
N ILE A 130 -14.05 -3.69 1.74
CA ILE A 130 -14.21 -2.43 2.48
C ILE A 130 -15.34 -1.58 1.88
N LYS A 131 -15.40 -1.45 0.54
CA LYS A 131 -16.47 -0.71 -0.14
C LYS A 131 -17.84 -1.35 0.11
N GLU A 132 -17.95 -2.67 0.07
CA GLU A 132 -19.19 -3.39 0.41
C GLU A 132 -19.65 -3.10 1.85
N CYS A 133 -18.70 -3.02 2.79
CA CYS A 133 -18.99 -2.66 4.18
C CYS A 133 -19.49 -1.21 4.29
N GLU A 134 -18.90 -0.25 3.57
CA GLU A 134 -19.38 1.14 3.51
C GLU A 134 -20.80 1.23 2.94
N GLU A 135 -21.09 0.49 1.86
CA GLU A 135 -22.42 0.45 1.25
C GLU A 135 -23.48 -0.13 2.19
N SER A 136 -23.12 -1.11 3.01
CA SER A 136 -24.05 -1.69 3.97
C SER A 136 -24.55 -0.67 5.00
N ILE A 137 -23.70 0.30 5.38
CA ILE A 137 -24.07 1.40 6.27
C ILE A 137 -25.03 2.36 5.56
N ARG A 138 -24.71 2.75 4.31
CA ARG A 138 -25.57 3.66 3.53
C ARG A 138 -26.98 3.11 3.37
N LYS A 139 -27.11 1.81 3.08
CA LYS A 139 -28.41 1.12 2.97
C LYS A 139 -29.16 0.97 4.30
N SER A 140 -28.49 1.13 5.43
CA SER A 140 -29.11 1.05 6.76
C SER A 140 -29.62 2.41 7.27
N ILE A 141 -29.23 3.51 6.62
CA ILE A 141 -29.58 4.90 6.99
C ILE A 141 -30.60 5.52 6.01
N GLY A 142 -30.70 4.99 4.78
CA GLY A 142 -31.73 5.35 3.81
C GLY A 142 -32.94 4.42 3.88
#